data_AF-A0A397I289-F1
#
_entry.id   AF-A0A397I289-F1
#
_cell.length_a   1.000
_cell.length_b   1.000
_cell.length_c   1.000
_cell.angle_alpha   90.00
_cell.angle_beta   90.00
_cell.angle_gamma   90.00
#
_symmetry.space_group_name_H-M   'P 1'
#
loop_
_entity.id
_entity.type
_entity.pdbx_description
1 polymer ?
#
loop_
_entity_poly.entity_id
_entity_poly.type
_entity_poly.pdbx_seq_one_letter_code
_entity_poly.pdbx_strand_id
1 'polypeptide(L)'
;MSTLNKIKIIEYTTTVLYDKKTKKIWVSKRTNPDKEFYEHWQSPGGHVEESDISAKWAARREVFEETGIYLKLEELNYWKTQHYYKENQWRIVVTRENYHGQNILKHMTIILINPVF
;
A
#
# COMPACT_ATOMS: atom_id res chain seq x y z
N MET A 1 29.09 -6.90 -24.79
CA MET A 1 27.92 -7.31 -23.99
C MET A 1 26.69 -6.62 -24.56
N SER A 2 25.76 -7.37 -25.14
CA SER A 2 24.51 -6.85 -25.72
C SER A 2 23.50 -6.58 -24.61
N THR A 3 23.17 -5.32 -24.37
CA THR A 3 22.04 -4.94 -23.50
C THR A 3 20.73 -5.14 -24.26
N LEU A 4 20.08 -6.29 -24.07
CA LEU A 4 18.65 -6.41 -24.35
C LEU A 4 17.88 -6.05 -23.07
N ASN A 5 17.14 -4.94 -23.15
CA ASN A 5 16.08 -4.50 -22.24
C ASN A 5 16.50 -4.23 -20.78
N LYS A 6 17.18 -3.10 -20.53
CA LYS A 6 17.33 -2.47 -19.18
C LYS A 6 15.98 -1.99 -18.60
N ILE A 7 14.92 -2.76 -18.74
CA ILE A 7 13.58 -2.43 -18.26
C ILE A 7 13.51 -2.88 -16.81
N LYS A 8 13.33 -1.93 -15.89
CA LYS A 8 13.21 -2.21 -14.45
C LYS A 8 11.78 -2.67 -14.15
N ILE A 9 11.64 -3.69 -13.31
CA ILE A 9 10.35 -4.05 -12.72
C ILE A 9 10.36 -3.57 -11.27
N ILE A 10 9.32 -2.84 -10.87
CA ILE A 10 9.13 -2.39 -9.48
C ILE A 10 7.79 -2.93 -9.01
N GLU A 11 7.81 -3.59 -7.85
CA GLU A 11 6.61 -4.10 -7.21
C GLU A 11 6.17 -3.18 -6.06
N TYR A 12 4.88 -2.96 -5.98
CA TYR A 12 4.19 -2.19 -4.95
C TYR A 12 3.08 -3.04 -4.35
N THR A 13 2.69 -2.69 -3.14
CA THR A 13 1.54 -3.29 -2.46
C THR A 13 0.63 -2.20 -1.92
N THR A 14 -0.66 -2.46 -1.88
CA THR A 14 -1.63 -1.57 -1.25
C THR A 14 -2.70 -2.38 -0.52
N THR A 15 -3.14 -1.91 0.64
CA THR A 15 -4.10 -2.64 1.48
C THR A 15 -5.36 -1.82 1.70
N VAL A 16 -6.50 -2.32 1.25
CA VAL A 16 -7.80 -1.73 1.60
C VAL A 16 -8.19 -2.22 2.99
N LEU A 17 -8.19 -1.31 3.96
CA LEU A 17 -8.66 -1.56 5.32
C LEU A 17 -10.14 -1.21 5.40
N TYR A 18 -10.99 -2.22 5.50
CA TYR A 18 -12.44 -2.05 5.53
C TYR A 18 -13.03 -2.43 6.89
N ASP A 19 -13.78 -1.49 7.48
CA ASP A 19 -14.53 -1.72 8.71
C ASP A 19 -15.92 -2.26 8.37
N LYS A 20 -16.16 -3.54 8.69
CA LYS A 20 -17.44 -4.20 8.44
C LYS A 20 -18.61 -3.59 9.19
N LYS A 21 -18.38 -3.02 10.38
CA LYS A 21 -19.41 -2.46 11.25
C LYS A 21 -19.87 -1.10 10.74
N THR A 22 -18.91 -0.25 10.36
CA THR A 22 -19.21 1.13 9.94
C THR A 22 -19.35 1.29 8.44
N LYS A 23 -18.98 0.26 7.67
CA LYS A 23 -18.94 0.26 6.20
C LYS A 23 -17.99 1.31 5.62
N LYS A 24 -16.99 1.73 6.40
CA LYS A 24 -15.98 2.72 6.01
C LYS A 24 -14.67 2.06 5.63
N ILE A 25 -13.91 2.74 4.79
CA ILE A 25 -12.51 2.42 4.51
C ILE A 25 -11.60 3.44 5.16
N TRP A 26 -10.41 3.00 5.56
CA TRP A 26 -9.34 3.91 5.94
C TRP A 26 -8.65 4.44 4.68
N VAL A 27 -8.38 5.75 4.65
CA VAL A 27 -7.58 6.42 3.63
C VAL A 27 -6.76 7.55 4.25
N SER A 28 -5.59 7.84 3.68
CA SER A 28 -4.77 9.02 3.99
C SER A 28 -4.68 9.94 2.78
N LYS A 29 -4.44 11.25 3.01
CA LYS A 29 -4.18 12.20 1.92
C LYS A 29 -2.68 12.41 1.80
N ARG A 30 -2.10 12.23 0.59
CA ARG A 30 -0.68 12.48 0.35
C ARG A 30 -0.38 13.98 0.43
N THR A 31 0.61 14.36 1.23
CA THR A 31 0.98 15.77 1.47
C THR A 31 2.38 16.15 0.99
N ASN A 32 3.15 15.21 0.45
CA ASN A 32 4.46 15.49 -0.11
C ASN A 32 4.36 15.87 -1.61
N PRO A 33 4.66 17.11 -2.01
CA PRO A 33 4.53 17.59 -3.39
C PRO A 33 5.51 16.92 -4.36
N ASP A 34 6.62 16.36 -3.86
CA ASP A 34 7.62 15.68 -4.70
C ASP A 34 7.24 14.24 -5.03
N LYS A 35 6.17 13.72 -4.43
CA LYS A 35 5.70 12.36 -4.66
C LYS A 35 4.56 12.33 -5.67
N GLU A 36 4.49 11.22 -6.43
CA GLU A 36 3.33 10.95 -7.28
C GLU A 36 2.02 10.98 -6.47
N PHE A 37 0.95 11.41 -7.13
CA PHE A 37 -0.39 11.51 -6.53
C PHE A 37 -0.47 12.47 -5.32
N TYR A 38 0.35 13.53 -5.30
CA TYR A 38 0.21 14.63 -4.35
C TYR A 38 -1.27 15.09 -4.26
N GLU A 39 -1.73 15.34 -3.04
CA GLU A 39 -3.12 15.68 -2.67
C GLU A 39 -4.19 14.62 -2.97
N HIS A 40 -3.83 13.44 -3.44
CA HIS A 40 -4.80 12.35 -3.63
C HIS A 40 -5.00 11.56 -2.33
N TRP A 41 -6.19 10.99 -2.20
CA TRP A 41 -6.49 9.99 -1.17
C TRP A 41 -5.93 8.63 -1.58
N GLN A 42 -5.36 7.91 -0.62
CA GLN A 42 -4.75 6.62 -0.83
C GLN A 42 -5.08 5.64 0.29
N SER A 43 -5.09 4.36 -0.07
CA SER A 43 -4.93 3.26 0.88
C SER A 43 -3.46 3.15 1.32
N PRO A 44 -3.17 2.59 2.50
CA PRO A 44 -1.80 2.35 2.93
C PRO A 44 -1.10 1.41 1.98
N GLY A 45 0.18 1.67 1.73
CA GLY A 45 0.96 0.88 0.77
C GLY A 45 2.18 1.59 0.24
N GLY A 46 3.10 0.80 -0.28
CA GLY A 46 4.40 1.28 -0.74
C GLY A 46 5.15 0.23 -1.54
N HIS A 47 6.45 0.43 -1.67
CA HIS A 47 7.33 -0.49 -2.39
C HIS A 47 7.45 -1.82 -1.66
N VAL A 48 7.51 -2.90 -2.42
CA VAL A 48 8.03 -4.18 -1.91
C VAL A 48 9.55 -4.09 -1.95
N GLU A 49 10.19 -4.13 -0.79
CA GLU A 49 11.64 -4.04 -0.67
C GLU A 49 12.30 -5.40 -0.91
N GLU A 50 13.59 -5.40 -1.25
CA GLU A 50 14.36 -6.65 -1.42
C GLU A 50 14.45 -7.47 -0.13
N SER A 51 14.35 -6.81 1.03
CA SER A 51 14.29 -7.41 2.36
C SER A 51 12.92 -8.00 2.71
N ASP A 52 11.85 -7.66 1.98
CA ASP A 52 10.52 -8.20 2.24
C ASP A 52 10.43 -9.66 1.76
N ILE A 53 9.93 -10.55 2.63
CA ILE A 53 9.73 -11.97 2.29
C ILE A 53 8.73 -12.15 1.13
N SER A 54 7.75 -11.24 1.02
CA SER A 54 6.86 -11.12 -0.13
C SER A 54 6.05 -9.82 -0.07
N ALA A 55 5.32 -9.49 -1.12
CA ALA A 55 4.35 -8.39 -1.14
C ALA A 55 3.31 -8.43 0.00
N LYS A 56 3.06 -9.61 0.59
CA LYS A 56 2.19 -9.76 1.76
C LYS A 56 2.84 -9.24 3.05
N TRP A 57 4.14 -9.44 3.19
CA TRP A 57 4.91 -8.91 4.32
C TRP A 57 5.09 -7.40 4.21
N ALA A 58 5.41 -6.92 3.00
CA ALA A 58 5.42 -5.49 2.68
C ALA A 58 4.07 -4.84 3.04
N ALA A 59 2.95 -5.47 2.65
CA ALA A 59 1.61 -4.93 2.95
C ALA A 59 1.37 -4.74 4.45
N ARG A 60 1.81 -5.69 5.28
CA ARG A 60 1.69 -5.60 6.74
C ARG A 60 2.60 -4.49 7.30
N ARG A 61 3.84 -4.38 6.80
CA ARG A 61 4.80 -3.34 7.19
C ARG A 61 4.24 -1.95 6.90
N GLU A 62 3.84 -1.69 5.66
CA GLU A 62 3.27 -0.41 5.21
C GLU A 62 2.01 -0.03 6.01
N VAL A 63 1.10 -0.99 6.23
CA VAL A 63 -0.08 -0.73 7.08
C VAL A 63 0.32 -0.33 8.49
N PHE A 64 1.30 -1.01 9.10
CA PHE A 64 1.75 -0.68 10.44
C PHE A 64 2.43 0.70 10.50
N GLU A 65 3.30 1.00 9.53
CA GLU A 65 4.02 2.28 9.45
C GLU A 65 3.09 3.48 9.24
N GLU A 66 2.10 3.36 8.35
CA GLU A 66 1.19 4.47 8.03
C GLU A 66 0.04 4.64 9.04
N THR A 67 -0.39 3.54 9.68
CA THR A 67 -1.65 3.53 10.44
C THR A 67 -1.50 3.13 11.90
N GLY A 68 -0.37 2.52 12.28
CA GLY A 68 -0.18 1.87 13.59
C GLY A 68 -0.93 0.55 13.78
N ILE A 69 -1.68 0.09 12.77
CA ILE A 69 -2.48 -1.15 12.86
C ILE A 69 -1.58 -2.35 12.55
N TYR A 70 -1.46 -3.26 13.51
CA TYR A 70 -0.74 -4.51 13.31
C TYR A 70 -1.69 -5.62 12.83
N LEU A 71 -1.56 -6.03 11.57
CA LEU A 71 -2.35 -7.10 10.98
C LEU A 71 -1.62 -8.45 11.07
N LYS A 72 -2.37 -9.53 11.30
CA LYS A 72 -1.83 -10.87 11.06
C LYS A 72 -1.86 -11.17 9.56
N LEU A 73 -0.91 -11.97 9.09
CA LEU A 73 -0.80 -12.24 7.65
C LEU A 73 -2.05 -12.96 7.12
N GLU A 74 -2.61 -13.89 7.88
CA GLU A 74 -3.84 -14.59 7.54
C GLU A 74 -5.05 -13.66 7.33
N GLU A 75 -5.02 -12.44 7.86
CA GLU A 75 -6.10 -11.45 7.72
C GLU A 75 -5.95 -10.60 6.44
N LEU A 76 -4.82 -10.71 5.73
CA LEU A 76 -4.55 -10.04 4.47
C LEU A 76 -4.92 -10.95 3.30
N ASN A 77 -6.09 -10.70 2.70
CA ASN A 77 -6.57 -11.43 1.54
C ASN A 77 -6.05 -10.79 0.26
N TYR A 78 -5.71 -11.61 -0.73
CA TYR A 78 -5.40 -11.10 -2.06
C TYR A 78 -6.70 -10.63 -2.73
N TRP A 79 -6.66 -9.43 -3.33
CA TRP A 79 -7.78 -8.93 -4.14
C TRP A 79 -7.44 -8.99 -5.62
N LYS A 80 -6.42 -8.24 -6.06
CA LYS A 80 -6.04 -8.17 -7.47
C LYS A 80 -4.60 -7.73 -7.65
N THR A 81 -4.04 -8.00 -8.82
CA THR A 81 -2.79 -7.42 -9.30
C THR A 81 -3.07 -6.54 -10.51
N GLN A 82 -2.45 -5.37 -10.55
CA GLN A 82 -2.50 -4.44 -11.68
C GLN A 82 -1.09 -4.15 -12.18
N HIS A 83 -0.97 -3.86 -13.47
CA HIS A 83 0.31 -3.61 -14.12
C HIS A 83 0.19 -2.34 -14.94
N TYR A 84 1.18 -1.45 -14.86
CA TYR A 84 1.26 -0.30 -15.74
C TYR A 84 2.72 0.02 -16.04
N TYR A 85 2.96 0.61 -17.22
CA TYR A 85 4.29 0.99 -17.66
C TYR A 85 4.46 2.51 -17.54
N LYS A 86 5.56 2.94 -16.93
CA LYS A 86 5.89 4.37 -16.75
C LYS A 86 7.41 4.53 -16.73
N GLU A 87 7.93 5.57 -17.39
CA GLU A 87 9.35 5.98 -17.31
C GLU A 87 10.36 4.84 -17.54
N ASN A 88 10.09 3.97 -18.52
CA ASN A 88 10.91 2.79 -18.81
C ASN A 88 10.95 1.72 -17.71
N GLN A 89 9.88 1.65 -16.91
CA GLN A 89 9.71 0.69 -15.84
C GLN A 89 8.33 0.05 -15.92
N TRP A 90 8.27 -1.27 -15.69
CA TRP A 90 7.02 -1.95 -15.38
C TRP A 90 6.75 -1.84 -13.88
N ARG A 91 5.55 -1.38 -13.53
CA ARG A 91 5.10 -1.31 -12.15
C ARG A 91 3.99 -2.32 -11.92
N ILE A 92 4.18 -3.15 -10.91
CA ILE A 92 3.24 -4.19 -10.47
C ILE A 92 2.65 -3.73 -9.15
N VAL A 93 1.32 -3.65 -9.05
CA VAL A 93 0.64 -3.25 -7.80
C VAL A 93 -0.22 -4.41 -7.34
N VAL A 94 0.16 -5.00 -6.21
CA VAL A 94 -0.60 -6.06 -5.55
C VAL A 94 -1.56 -5.42 -4.55
N THR A 95 -2.85 -5.54 -4.80
CA THR A 95 -3.90 -5.08 -3.89
C THR A 95 -4.30 -6.21 -2.96
N ARG A 96 -4.33 -5.90 -1.67
CA ARG A 96 -4.85 -6.76 -0.62
C ARG A 96 -6.02 -6.10 0.08
N GLU A 97 -6.87 -6.91 0.68
CA GLU A 97 -7.97 -6.44 1.51
C GLU A 97 -7.90 -7.07 2.90
N ASN A 98 -8.24 -6.26 3.89
CA ASN A 98 -8.45 -6.71 5.24
C ASN A 98 -9.85 -6.30 5.71
N TYR A 99 -10.56 -7.27 6.28
CA TYR A 99 -11.85 -7.05 6.91
C TYR A 99 -11.66 -6.95 8.41
N HIS A 100 -11.50 -5.73 8.92
CA HIS A 100 -11.27 -5.55 10.34
C HIS A 100 -12.59 -5.66 11.12
N GLY A 101 -12.61 -6.52 12.13
CA GLY A 101 -13.77 -6.72 13.02
C GLY A 101 -13.82 -5.81 14.25
N GLN A 102 -12.88 -4.87 14.43
CA GLN A 102 -12.78 -4.02 15.61
C GLN A 102 -12.27 -2.61 15.24
N ASN A 103 -12.95 -1.59 15.75
CA ASN A 103 -12.61 -0.16 15.79
C ASN A 103 -11.40 0.32 14.95
N ILE A 104 -11.47 0.25 13.62
CA ILE A 104 -10.68 1.14 12.74
C ILE A 104 -10.95 2.60 13.14
N LEU A 105 -12.14 2.88 13.68
CA LEU A 105 -12.57 4.18 14.20
C LEU A 105 -11.73 4.78 15.33
N LYS A 106 -11.05 4.01 16.19
CA LYS A 106 -10.17 4.63 17.22
C LYS A 106 -8.93 5.29 16.59
N HIS A 107 -8.60 4.92 15.35
CA HIS A 107 -7.47 5.42 14.57
C HIS A 107 -7.90 6.09 13.25
N MET A 108 -9.21 6.21 12.97
CA MET A 108 -9.74 7.10 11.92
C MET A 108 -9.69 8.55 12.39
N THR A 109 -8.48 9.02 12.59
CA THR A 109 -8.19 10.42 12.31
C THR A 109 -8.00 10.50 10.80
N ILE A 110 -8.41 11.59 10.16
CA ILE A 110 -7.83 11.94 8.86
C ILE A 110 -6.34 12.17 9.17
N ILE A 111 -5.51 11.14 9.03
CA ILE A 111 -4.09 11.28 9.26
C ILE A 111 -3.55 11.91 7.98
N LEU A 112 -3.14 13.17 8.08
CA LEU A 112 -2.29 13.81 7.09
C LEU A 112 -0.92 13.14 7.23
N ILE A 113 -0.65 12.16 6.38
CA ILE A 113 0.64 11.48 6.37
C ILE A 113 1.56 12.29 5.47
N ASN A 114 2.71 12.67 6.00
CA ASN A 114 3.84 13.13 5.22
C ASN A 114 4.83 11.96 5.16
N PRO A 115 4.65 10.98 4.24
CA PRO A 115 5.53 9.83 4.21
C PRO A 115 6.95 10.31 3.84
N VAL A 116 7.88 10.08 4.78
CA VAL A 116 9.32 10.41 4.65
C VAL A 116 10.04 9.37 3.76
N PHE A 117 9.35 8.31 3.33
CA PHE A 117 9.88 7.24 2.48
C PHE A 117 9.77 7.59 1.00
#